data_AF-A0A401PRR3-F1
#
_entry.id   AF-A0A401PRR3-F1
#
_cell.length_a   1.000
_cell.length_b   1.000
_cell.length_c   1.000
_cell.angle_alpha   90.00
_cell.angle_beta   90.00
_cell.angle_gamma   90.00
#
_symmetry.space_group_name_H-M   'P 1'
#
loop_
_entity.id
_entity.type
_entity.pdbx_description
1 polymer ?
#
loop_
_entity_poly.entity_id
_entity_poly.type
_entity_poly.pdbx_seq_one_letter_code
_entity_poly.pdbx_strand_id
1 'polypeptide(L)'
;MAVIVSAALQHHEAILSLSNQHQRIRFSDSVVTGSIIFPPSGIAFIIVEIQDFCDNSAETKLIERIEQFVRIHRNSFLLLAAALYGPKEWEILFKIQQR
;
A
#
# COMPACT_ATOMS: atom_id res chain seq x y z
N MET A 1 21.19 1.78 3.99
CA MET A 1 20.13 2.77 3.66
C MET A 1 18.83 2.33 4.31
N ALA A 2 17.95 3.24 4.74
CA ALA A 2 16.70 2.84 5.39
C ALA A 2 15.56 2.66 4.38
N VAL A 3 14.69 1.68 4.61
CA VAL A 3 13.36 1.59 3.99
C VAL A 3 12.47 2.62 4.68
N ILE A 4 11.75 3.45 3.91
CA ILE A 4 10.82 4.45 4.47
C ILE A 4 9.43 3.83 4.45
N VAL A 5 8.78 3.79 5.61
CA VAL A 5 7.49 3.13 5.80
C VAL A 5 6.50 4.13 6.37
N SER A 6 5.26 4.10 5.88
CA SER A 6 4.16 4.85 6.49
C SER A 6 4.01 4.45 7.96
N ALA A 7 3.92 5.41 8.87
CA ALA A 7 3.77 5.12 10.30
C ALA A 7 2.52 4.28 10.61
N ALA A 8 1.49 4.36 9.77
CA ALA A 8 0.28 3.52 9.85
C ALA A 8 0.58 2.01 9.78
N LEU A 9 1.72 1.60 9.22
CA LEU A 9 2.12 0.20 9.08
C LEU A 9 3.00 -0.31 10.24
N GLN A 10 3.22 0.47 11.31
CA GLN A 10 4.16 0.11 12.37
C GLN A 10 3.92 -1.29 12.99
N HIS A 11 2.68 -1.75 13.04
CA HIS A 11 2.29 -3.05 13.59
C HIS A 11 1.86 -4.07 12.51
N HIS A 12 2.07 -3.76 11.23
CA HIS A 12 1.65 -4.61 10.11
C HIS A 12 2.64 -5.77 9.90
N GLU A 13 2.13 -6.95 9.56
CA GLU A 13 2.91 -8.19 9.40
C GLU A 13 4.05 -8.09 8.38
N ALA A 14 3.81 -7.37 7.26
CA ALA A 14 4.82 -7.09 6.25
C ALA A 14 6.05 -6.37 6.85
N ILE A 15 5.85 -5.50 7.85
CA ILE A 15 6.93 -4.74 8.50
C ILE A 15 7.70 -5.63 9.47
N LEU A 16 7.03 -6.55 10.16
CA LEU A 16 7.67 -7.59 10.97
C LEU A 16 8.57 -8.50 10.11
N SER A 17 8.13 -8.83 8.90
CA SER A 17 8.93 -9.62 7.96
C SER A 17 10.17 -8.85 7.48
N LEU A 18 10.03 -7.56 7.17
CA LEU A 18 11.14 -6.69 6.75
C LEU A 18 12.18 -6.47 7.87
N SER A 19 11.74 -6.32 9.12
CA SER A 19 12.67 -6.13 10.25
C SER A 19 13.51 -7.37 10.50
N ASN A 20 12.94 -8.57 10.34
CA ASN A 20 13.66 -9.85 10.44
C ASN A 20 14.74 -10.03 9.37
N GLN A 21 14.68 -9.29 8.25
CA GLN A 21 15.71 -9.31 7.20
C GLN A 21 16.86 -8.32 7.46
N HIS A 22 17.01 -7.79 8.68
CA HIS A 22 18.03 -6.81 9.06
C HIS A 22 17.99 -5.50 8.23
N GLN A 23 16.86 -5.19 7.58
CA GLN A 23 16.68 -3.90 6.92
C GLN A 23 16.41 -2.82 7.97
N ARG A 24 17.13 -1.69 7.87
CA ARG A 24 16.85 -0.52 8.71
C ARG A 24 15.54 0.11 8.26
N ILE A 25 14.57 0.22 9.16
CA ILE A 25 13.25 0.81 8.88
C ILE A 25 13.17 2.21 9.47
N ARG A 26 12.61 3.15 8.71
CA ARG A 26 12.28 4.51 9.17
C ARG A 26 10.78 4.75 8.93
N PHE A 27 10.04 4.92 10.00
CA PHE A 27 8.64 5.32 9.94
C PHE A 27 8.50 6.81 9.63
N SER A 28 7.45 7.19 8.90
CA SER A 28 7.17 8.56 8.47
C SER A 28 5.67 8.79 8.28
N ASP A 29 5.14 9.88 8.83
CA ASP A 29 3.78 10.36 8.56
C ASP A 29 3.70 11.23 7.29
N SER A 30 4.84 11.65 6.76
CA SER A 30 4.91 12.52 5.56
C SER A 30 4.80 11.78 4.23
N VAL A 31 4.65 10.45 4.26
CA VAL A 31 4.46 9.62 3.05
C VAL A 31 3.00 9.17 2.97
N VAL A 32 2.55 8.77 1.79
CA VAL A 32 1.18 8.28 1.60
C VAL A 32 0.89 7.11 2.57
N THR A 33 -0.30 7.11 3.17
CA THR A 33 -0.71 6.06 4.11
C THR A 33 -0.65 4.69 3.45
N GLY A 34 -0.02 3.73 4.11
CA GLY A 34 0.17 2.37 3.57
C GLY A 34 1.41 2.21 2.67
N SER A 35 2.22 3.25 2.49
CA SER A 35 3.42 3.17 1.65
C SER A 35 4.61 2.45 2.30
N ILE A 36 5.36 1.72 1.46
CA ILE A 36 6.68 1.16 1.74
C ILE A 36 7.60 1.56 0.58
N ILE A 37 8.63 2.36 0.86
CA ILE A 37 9.50 2.97 -0.16
C ILE A 37 10.92 2.45 0.03
N PHE A 38 11.49 1.95 -1.06
CA PHE A 38 12.88 1.49 -1.14
C PHE A 38 13.71 2.54 -1.91
N PRO A 39 14.22 3.59 -1.23
CA PRO A 39 14.86 4.69 -1.93
C PRO A 39 16.10 4.31 -2.78
N PRO A 40 16.91 3.26 -2.50
CA PRO A 40 18.02 2.90 -3.39
C PRO A 40 17.56 2.35 -4.75
N SER A 41 16.43 1.65 -4.79
CA SER A 41 15.89 1.06 -6.03
C SER A 41 14.85 1.96 -6.71
N GLY A 42 14.38 3.01 -6.01
CA GLY A 42 13.29 3.86 -6.47
C GLY A 42 11.94 3.14 -6.51
N ILE A 43 11.85 1.92 -5.99
CA ILE A 43 10.63 1.12 -5.95
C ILE A 43 9.78 1.54 -4.75
N ALA A 44 8.48 1.66 -4.95
CA ALA A 44 7.53 1.91 -3.88
C ALA A 44 6.34 0.95 -3.97
N PHE A 45 5.84 0.54 -2.81
CA PHE A 45 4.62 -0.24 -2.66
C PHE A 45 3.59 0.56 -1.88
N ILE A 46 2.31 0.38 -2.18
CA ILE A 46 1.21 0.77 -1.30
C ILE A 46 0.41 -0.47 -0.95
N ILE A 47 0.23 -0.72 0.35
CA ILE A 47 -0.59 -1.82 0.85
C ILE A 47 -2.00 -1.30 1.08
N VAL A 48 -2.98 -2.03 0.57
CA VAL A 48 -4.40 -1.73 0.70
C VAL A 48 -5.14 -3.01 1.04
N GLU A 49 -6.00 -2.97 2.05
CA GLU A 49 -6.87 -4.09 2.37
C GLU A 49 -8.15 -4.02 1.56
N ILE A 50 -8.65 -5.16 1.07
CA ILE A 50 -9.91 -5.19 0.32
C ILE A 50 -11.10 -4.72 1.18
N GLN A 51 -11.00 -4.85 2.50
CA GLN A 51 -11.98 -4.32 3.45
C GLN A 51 -12.15 -2.79 3.33
N ASP A 52 -11.10 -2.07 2.91
CA ASP A 52 -11.14 -0.62 2.70
C ASP A 52 -12.06 -0.21 1.53
N PHE A 53 -12.49 -1.16 0.69
CA PHE A 53 -13.37 -0.95 -0.46
C PHE A 53 -14.85 -1.33 -0.20
N CYS A 54 -15.21 -1.77 1.02
CA CYS A 54 -16.57 -2.24 1.30
C CYS A 54 -17.62 -1.10 1.37
N ASP A 55 -17.19 0.14 1.62
CA ASP A 55 -18.06 1.31 1.67
C ASP A 55 -17.74 2.29 0.52
N ASN A 56 -18.74 2.73 -0.25
CA ASN A 56 -18.54 3.63 -1.41
C ASN A 56 -17.77 4.93 -1.08
N SER A 57 -17.95 5.46 0.14
CA SER A 57 -17.23 6.66 0.60
C SER A 57 -15.77 6.38 0.95
N ALA A 58 -15.47 5.16 1.42
CA ALA A 58 -14.11 4.71 1.69
C ALA A 58 -13.39 4.36 0.38
N GLU A 59 -14.10 3.74 -0.57
CA GLU A 59 -13.60 3.46 -1.92
C GLU A 59 -13.11 4.74 -2.63
N THR A 60 -13.87 5.83 -2.59
CA THR A 60 -13.47 7.07 -3.26
C THR A 60 -12.17 7.65 -2.68
N LYS A 61 -12.08 7.74 -1.35
CA LYS A 61 -10.88 8.21 -0.64
C LYS A 61 -9.66 7.32 -0.91
N LEU A 62 -9.91 6.03 -1.06
CA LEU A 62 -8.88 5.04 -1.33
C LEU A 62 -8.33 5.18 -2.75
N ILE A 63 -9.19 5.39 -3.74
CA ILE A 63 -8.77 5.67 -5.11
C ILE A 63 -7.95 6.96 -5.17
N GLU A 64 -8.40 8.05 -4.53
CA GLU A 64 -7.65 9.31 -4.45
C GLU A 64 -6.24 9.10 -3.84
N ARG A 65 -6.15 8.26 -2.80
CA ARG A 65 -4.89 7.88 -2.16
C ARG A 65 -3.98 7.10 -3.12
N ILE A 66 -4.52 6.15 -3.88
CA ILE A 66 -3.76 5.35 -4.85
C ILE A 66 -3.26 6.26 -5.99
N GLU A 67 -4.12 7.13 -6.53
CA GLU A 67 -3.75 8.09 -7.58
C GLU A 67 -2.63 9.03 -7.11
N GLN A 68 -2.72 9.56 -5.89
CA GLN A 68 -1.65 10.36 -5.29
C GLN A 68 -0.33 9.58 -5.23
N PHE A 69 -0.38 8.32 -4.81
CA PHE A 69 0.79 7.46 -4.69
C PHE A 69 1.46 7.20 -6.04
N VAL A 70 0.68 6.81 -7.05
CA VAL A 70 1.17 6.53 -8.42
C VAL A 70 1.75 7.79 -9.06
N ARG A 71 1.17 8.96 -8.80
CA ARG A 71 1.71 10.25 -9.28
C ARG A 71 3.08 10.58 -8.70
N ILE A 72 3.34 10.25 -7.43
CA ILE A 72 4.61 10.53 -6.75
C ILE A 72 5.68 9.50 -7.13
N HIS A 73 5.30 8.23 -7.31
CA HIS A 73 6.23 7.11 -7.47
C HIS A 73 6.11 6.46 -8.86
N ARG A 74 7.09 6.73 -9.73
CA ARG A 74 7.12 6.20 -11.11
C ARG A 74 7.24 4.68 -11.18
N ASN A 75 7.98 4.06 -10.26
CA ASN A 75 8.11 2.59 -10.15
C ASN A 75 7.31 2.11 -8.93
N SER A 76 5.98 2.23 -9.04
CA SER A 76 5.04 1.89 -7.97
C SER A 76 4.32 0.57 -8.22
N PHE A 77 4.00 -0.11 -7.13
CA PHE A 77 3.22 -1.34 -7.15
C PHE A 77 2.11 -1.26 -6.08
N LEU A 78 0.90 -1.65 -6.46
CA LEU A 78 -0.22 -1.80 -5.54
C LEU A 78 -0.25 -3.23 -5.00
N LEU A 79 -0.25 -3.37 -3.68
CA LEU A 79 -0.42 -4.66 -3.00
C LEU A 79 -1.82 -4.70 -2.39
N LEU A 80 -2.72 -5.46 -3.03
CA LEU A 80 -4.08 -5.69 -2.53
C LEU A 80 -4.08 -6.93 -1.64
N ALA A 81 -4.30 -6.73 -0.34
CA ALA A 81 -4.37 -7.79 0.65
C ALA A 81 -5.83 -8.17 0.95
N ALA A 82 -6.11 -9.46 0.98
CA ALA A 82 -7.44 -10.01 1.25
C ALA A 82 -7.33 -11.26 2.13
N ALA A 83 -8.22 -11.41 3.11
CA ALA A 83 -8.25 -12.60 3.96
C ALA A 83 -8.72 -13.86 3.20
N LEU A 84 -9.58 -13.69 2.18
CA LEU A 84 -10.11 -14.77 1.33
C LEU A 84 -10.37 -14.24 -0.09
N TYR A 85 -10.12 -15.05 -1.12
CA TYR A 85 -10.44 -14.70 -2.51
C TYR A 85 -11.88 -15.08 -2.85
N GLY A 86 -12.71 -14.10 -3.17
CA GLY A 86 -14.09 -14.31 -3.60
C GLY A 86 -14.49 -13.40 -4.77
N PRO A 87 -15.75 -13.47 -5.23
CA PRO A 87 -16.23 -12.68 -6.37
C PRO A 87 -16.14 -11.17 -6.16
N LYS A 88 -16.27 -10.70 -4.92
CA LYS A 88 -16.21 -9.26 -4.57
C LYS A 88 -14.79 -8.71 -4.73
N GLU A 89 -13.81 -9.48 -4.29
CA GLU A 89 -12.38 -9.16 -4.40
C GLU A 89 -11.97 -9.00 -5.88
N TRP A 90 -12.48 -9.89 -6.74
CA TRP A 90 -12.28 -9.80 -8.19
C TRP A 90 -12.97 -8.59 -8.83
N GLU A 91 -14.17 -8.24 -8.37
CA GLU A 91 -14.86 -7.03 -8.85
C GLU A 91 -14.07 -5.76 -8.54
N ILE A 92 -13.47 -5.68 -7.34
CA ILE A 92 -12.63 -4.56 -6.91
C ILE A 92 -11.35 -4.49 -7.76
N LEU A 93 -10.67 -5.61 -7.98
CA LEU A 93 -9.51 -5.68 -8.87
C LEU A 93 -9.86 -5.18 -10.28
N PHE A 94 -11.02 -5.59 -10.81
CA PHE A 94 -11.48 -5.17 -12.13
C PHE A 94 -11.79 -3.68 -12.19
N LYS A 95 -12.45 -3.13 -11.16
CA LYS A 95 -12.72 -1.68 -11.05
C LYS A 95 -11.45 -0.84 -11.03
N ILE A 96 -10.43 -1.29 -10.30
CA ILE A 96 -9.12 -0.61 -10.25
C ILE A 96 -8.43 -0.68 -11.62
N GLN A 97 -8.45 -1.84 -12.28
CA GLN A 97 -7.80 -2.02 -13.59
C GLN A 97 -8.45 -1.18 -14.71
N GLN A 98 -9.75 -0.92 -14.62
CA GLN A 98 -10.47 -0.15 -15.64
C GLN A 98 -10.31 1.38 -15.51
N ARG A 99 -9.64 1.88 -14.48
CA ARG A 99 -9.38 3.31 -14.25
C ARG A 99 -7.92 3.66 -14.50
#